data_AF-A0A8J2M4N6-F1
#
_entry.id   AF-A0A8J2M4N6-F1
#
_cell.length_a   1.000
_cell.length_b   1.000
_cell.length_c   1.000
_cell.angle_alpha   90.00
_cell.angle_beta   90.00
_cell.angle_gamma   90.00
#
_symmetry.space_group_name_H-M   'P 1'
#
loop_
_entity.id
_entity.type
_entity.pdbx_description
1 polymer ?
#
loop_
_entity_poly.entity_id
_entity_poly.type
_entity_poly.pdbx_seq_one_letter_code
_entity_poly.pdbx_strand_id
1 'polypeptide(L)'
;MAFFRKHTLFNILKQIRLNEGAANGSSGGSAKWLDDAVTYADVQTSFVDPCTSLPYPEKELHRFLENRAPKVIEKTDNKTDCKRSNIEKLDFNQIPIEEQVVVLFPGQGTQYVGMGKKVMDCGRVIDVYKKASEILQYDLLKLCLEGPKSKLDQTIYSQPAIFVSSLAAWEKAKTGNETLNDRTTDVAGFSVGEFAAFVVSEILSFEDALRLVKIRAEAMQQCSLRYHSGMITIRVNAATRLEEALQDAKAYAWEKGELPICEVANYLFCGVKVIGASENCIDFLNNNQEKYIFQVVKRLSVNGAFHTTLMKDAANTLKSALKDVKINQQPRMNIYSNYTGKLHIYKEKQIREAIIKQVCSPVKWEQIQQLLYAKHQDFKFPTFMEVGPGKQLGAMLLKISKKAYENYVNYPV
;
A
#
# COMPACT_ATOMS: atom_id res chain seq x y z
N MET A 1 49.32 38.14 -37.95
CA MET A 1 49.45 37.07 -38.96
C MET A 1 49.48 35.75 -38.20
N ALA A 2 48.34 35.05 -38.13
CA ALA A 2 48.04 33.84 -38.92
C ALA A 2 48.69 32.59 -38.27
N PHE A 3 48.04 31.45 -38.02
CA PHE A 3 46.72 30.93 -38.37
C PHE A 3 46.53 29.64 -37.53
N PHE A 4 45.32 29.39 -36.96
CA PHE A 4 44.59 28.09 -36.85
C PHE A 4 45.31 26.80 -36.33
N ARG A 5 44.74 25.86 -35.56
CA ARG A 5 43.35 25.50 -35.20
C ARG A 5 43.39 24.46 -34.06
N LYS A 6 42.34 24.47 -33.23
CA LYS A 6 41.93 23.41 -32.28
C LYS A 6 41.83 22.03 -32.96
N HIS A 7 42.41 20.99 -32.38
CA HIS A 7 42.10 19.59 -32.71
C HIS A 7 42.41 18.66 -31.53
N THR A 8 41.39 18.32 -30.73
CA THR A 8 41.22 17.00 -30.08
C THR A 8 39.88 16.97 -29.33
N LEU A 9 38.77 16.81 -30.06
CA LEU A 9 37.52 16.24 -29.51
C LEU A 9 36.56 15.72 -30.60
N PHE A 10 37.10 15.31 -31.75
CA PHE A 10 36.30 14.84 -32.89
C PHE A 10 37.01 13.65 -33.54
N ASN A 11 37.04 12.50 -32.87
CA ASN A 11 37.44 11.22 -33.49
C ASN A 11 36.86 9.96 -32.82
N ILE A 12 35.83 10.07 -31.98
CA ILE A 12 35.10 8.91 -31.42
C ILE A 12 33.64 8.84 -31.94
N LEU A 13 33.28 9.66 -32.94
CA LEU A 13 31.94 9.69 -33.54
C LEU A 13 31.88 9.30 -35.02
N LYS A 14 32.93 8.65 -35.55
CA LYS A 14 32.99 8.23 -36.96
C LYS A 14 33.13 6.72 -37.19
N GLN A 15 32.70 5.91 -36.23
CA GLN A 15 32.66 4.44 -36.36
C GLN A 15 31.28 3.83 -36.08
N ILE A 16 30.21 4.64 -36.22
CA ILE A 16 28.79 4.19 -36.17
C ILE A 16 27.99 4.75 -37.37
N ARG A 17 28.65 5.03 -38.50
CA ARG A 17 27.97 5.41 -39.75
C ARG A 17 28.59 4.75 -40.96
N LEU A 18 28.58 3.42 -40.98
CA LEU A 18 28.71 2.59 -42.18
C LEU A 18 28.03 1.26 -41.88
N ASN A 19 26.70 1.26 -41.97
CA ASN A 19 25.85 0.09 -42.27
C ASN A 19 24.37 0.51 -42.39
N GLU A 20 24.12 1.56 -43.17
CA GLU A 20 22.79 1.85 -43.70
C GLU A 20 22.89 1.74 -45.23
N GLY A 21 22.50 0.59 -45.74
CA GLY A 21 22.56 0.31 -47.18
C GLY A 21 22.34 -1.16 -47.50
N ALA A 22 21.16 -1.70 -47.17
CA ALA A 22 20.42 -2.72 -47.91
C ALA A 22 19.45 -3.49 -46.99
N ALA A 23 18.23 -2.97 -46.82
CA ALA A 23 17.02 -3.78 -46.64
C ALA A 23 15.80 -2.86 -46.77
N ASN A 24 15.25 -2.78 -47.98
CA ASN A 24 13.93 -2.22 -48.23
C ASN A 24 12.86 -3.11 -47.57
N GLY A 25 11.86 -2.49 -46.94
CA GLY A 25 10.52 -3.06 -46.83
C GLY A 25 10.03 -3.42 -45.42
N SER A 26 9.53 -2.44 -44.67
CA SER A 26 8.23 -2.45 -43.99
C SER A 26 8.20 -1.38 -42.90
N SER A 27 7.13 -0.59 -42.88
CA SER A 27 6.85 0.45 -41.90
C SER A 27 6.69 -0.13 -40.50
N GLY A 28 7.72 -0.01 -39.65
CA GLY A 28 7.67 -0.42 -38.25
C GLY A 28 7.02 0.65 -37.38
N GLY A 29 5.70 0.53 -37.16
CA GLY A 29 5.08 1.15 -35.99
C GLY A 29 5.65 0.57 -34.69
N SER A 30 5.50 1.29 -33.57
CA SER A 30 5.77 0.79 -32.22
C SER A 30 5.35 -0.68 -32.10
N ALA A 31 6.27 -1.55 -31.70
CA ALA A 31 5.98 -2.96 -31.62
C ALA A 31 4.92 -3.18 -30.54
N LYS A 32 3.69 -3.56 -30.94
CA LYS A 32 2.53 -3.75 -30.04
C LYS A 32 2.83 -4.54 -28.76
N TRP A 33 3.79 -5.47 -28.80
CA TRP A 33 4.18 -6.27 -27.64
C TRP A 33 4.82 -5.46 -26.49
N LEU A 34 5.41 -4.30 -26.77
CA LEU A 34 5.92 -3.37 -25.75
C LEU A 34 4.78 -2.65 -25.01
N ASP A 35 3.62 -2.48 -25.67
CA ASP A 35 2.39 -2.01 -25.03
C ASP A 35 1.68 -3.15 -24.26
N ASP A 36 1.94 -4.41 -24.63
CA ASP A 36 1.40 -5.60 -23.96
C ASP A 36 2.17 -6.03 -22.70
N ALA A 37 3.38 -5.51 -22.45
CA ALA A 37 4.17 -5.81 -21.26
C ALA A 37 3.51 -5.24 -19.99
N VAL A 38 3.10 -6.12 -19.07
CA VAL A 38 2.23 -5.78 -17.95
C VAL A 38 3.00 -5.27 -16.72
N THR A 39 4.29 -5.60 -16.59
CA THR A 39 5.18 -5.18 -15.49
C THR A 39 6.65 -5.07 -15.93
N TYR A 40 7.50 -4.46 -15.10
CA TYR A 40 8.96 -4.49 -15.29
C TYR A 40 9.56 -5.91 -15.17
N ALA A 41 8.84 -6.85 -14.53
CA ALA A 41 9.23 -8.25 -14.47
C ALA A 41 9.05 -8.94 -15.84
N ASP A 42 8.01 -8.56 -16.59
CA ASP A 42 7.73 -9.14 -17.92
C ASP A 42 8.78 -8.75 -18.96
N VAL A 43 9.40 -7.57 -18.80
CA VAL A 43 10.49 -7.09 -19.67
C VAL A 43 11.80 -7.87 -19.45
N GLN A 44 11.97 -8.53 -18.30
CA GLN A 44 13.15 -9.37 -18.02
C GLN A 44 12.93 -10.86 -18.30
N THR A 45 11.71 -11.29 -18.61
CA THR A 45 11.40 -12.68 -18.98
C THR A 45 11.32 -12.93 -20.49
N SER A 46 11.48 -11.90 -21.32
CA SER A 46 11.55 -12.05 -22.77
C SER A 46 12.92 -12.54 -23.23
N PHE A 47 13.35 -13.72 -22.75
CA PHE A 47 14.29 -14.63 -23.41
C PHE A 47 14.23 -16.01 -22.71
N VAL A 48 13.12 -16.72 -22.87
CA VAL A 48 13.16 -18.18 -22.88
C VAL A 48 12.13 -18.66 -23.90
N ASP A 49 12.63 -19.20 -25.02
CA ASP A 49 11.84 -19.94 -25.99
C ASP A 49 11.18 -21.12 -25.25
N PRO A 50 9.84 -21.33 -25.36
CA PRO A 50 9.14 -22.43 -24.70
C PRO A 50 9.64 -23.83 -25.10
N CYS A 51 10.52 -23.94 -26.09
CA CYS A 51 11.12 -25.18 -26.56
C CYS A 51 12.60 -25.39 -26.19
N THR A 52 13.23 -24.48 -25.42
CA THR A 52 14.59 -24.72 -24.91
C THR A 52 14.57 -25.50 -23.60
N SER A 53 15.02 -26.76 -23.65
CA SER A 53 15.31 -27.59 -22.48
C SER A 53 16.24 -26.87 -21.49
N LEU A 54 15.96 -27.01 -20.19
CA LEU A 54 16.77 -26.45 -19.09
C LEU A 54 18.27 -26.81 -19.26
N PRO A 55 19.20 -25.92 -18.89
CA PRO A 55 20.63 -26.07 -19.14
C PRO A 55 21.33 -27.17 -18.31
N TYR A 56 20.57 -28.01 -17.59
CA TYR A 56 21.11 -29.09 -16.77
C TYR A 56 20.30 -30.38 -16.99
N PRO A 57 20.94 -31.56 -17.04
CA PRO A 57 20.23 -32.84 -17.15
C PRO A 57 19.33 -33.07 -15.94
N GLU A 58 18.05 -33.41 -16.14
CA GLU A 58 17.04 -33.67 -15.08
C GLU A 58 17.55 -34.59 -13.95
N LYS A 59 18.42 -35.56 -14.30
CA LYS A 59 19.03 -36.48 -13.34
C LYS A 59 19.91 -35.80 -12.29
N GLU A 60 20.56 -34.68 -12.62
CA GLU A 60 21.38 -33.94 -11.66
C GLU A 60 20.54 -33.09 -10.70
N LEU A 61 19.42 -32.54 -11.18
CA LEU A 61 18.46 -31.80 -10.35
C LEU A 61 17.82 -32.71 -9.30
N HIS A 62 17.39 -33.91 -9.69
CA HIS A 62 16.85 -34.89 -8.76
C HIS A 62 17.88 -35.34 -7.72
N ARG A 63 19.13 -35.58 -8.14
CA ARG A 63 20.24 -35.94 -7.23
C ARG A 63 20.56 -34.82 -6.23
N PHE A 64 20.44 -33.57 -6.65
CA PHE A 64 20.68 -32.40 -5.78
C PHE A 64 19.58 -32.24 -4.72
N LEU A 65 18.33 -32.55 -5.08
CA LEU A 65 17.19 -32.51 -4.16
C LEU A 65 17.21 -33.69 -3.17
N GLU A 66 17.58 -34.89 -3.63
CA GLU A 66 17.70 -36.08 -2.78
C GLU A 66 18.83 -35.97 -1.74
N ASN A 67 19.97 -35.36 -2.09
CA ASN A 67 21.13 -35.24 -1.20
C ASN A 67 21.00 -34.16 -0.11
N ARG A 68 20.01 -33.26 -0.20
CA ARG A 68 19.79 -32.17 0.77
C ARG A 68 18.52 -32.32 1.61
N ALA A 69 17.68 -33.31 1.33
CA ALA A 69 16.53 -33.61 2.17
C ALA A 69 16.99 -34.43 3.41
N PRO A 70 16.77 -33.97 4.65
CA PRO A 70 16.99 -34.81 5.82
C PRO A 70 16.03 -36.02 5.77
N LYS A 71 16.59 -37.23 5.85
CA LYS A 71 15.82 -38.48 5.91
C LYS A 71 14.94 -38.51 7.16
N VAL A 72 13.65 -38.21 7.00
CA VAL A 72 12.63 -38.55 7.99
C VAL A 72 12.14 -39.96 7.68
N ILE A 73 12.43 -40.88 8.60
CA ILE A 73 12.02 -42.27 8.56
C ILE A 73 10.51 -42.33 8.84
N GLU A 74 9.75 -42.87 7.88
CA GLU A 74 8.37 -43.30 8.09
C GLU A 74 8.33 -44.48 9.08
N LYS A 75 7.61 -44.31 10.19
CA LYS A 75 6.83 -45.33 10.90
C LYS A 75 6.24 -44.72 12.17
N THR A 76 4.96 -44.34 12.13
CA THR A 76 3.84 -45.05 12.77
C THR A 76 2.59 -44.16 12.76
N ASP A 77 1.46 -44.83 12.52
CA ASP A 77 0.11 -44.29 12.59
C ASP A 77 -0.11 -43.43 13.84
N ASN A 78 -0.51 -42.18 13.63
CA ASN A 78 -1.47 -41.50 14.49
C ASN A 78 -2.06 -40.28 13.77
N LYS A 79 -3.36 -40.37 13.48
CA LYS A 79 -4.21 -39.29 13.00
C LYS A 79 -3.97 -38.01 13.82
N THR A 80 -3.33 -37.02 13.21
CA THR A 80 -3.44 -35.63 13.66
C THR A 80 -3.86 -34.78 12.46
N ASP A 81 -5.14 -34.42 12.48
CA ASP A 81 -5.76 -33.45 11.57
C ASP A 81 -4.96 -32.15 11.55
N CYS A 82 -4.15 -31.97 10.50
CA CYS A 82 -3.71 -30.64 10.10
C CYS A 82 -4.90 -29.92 9.46
N LYS A 83 -5.75 -29.30 10.29
CA LYS A 83 -6.80 -28.38 9.87
C LYS A 83 -6.16 -27.23 9.08
N ARG A 84 -6.17 -27.32 7.75
CA ARG A 84 -6.13 -26.15 6.87
C ARG A 84 -7.30 -25.27 7.29
N SER A 85 -7.04 -24.16 7.96
CA SER A 85 -8.09 -23.20 8.28
C SER A 85 -8.62 -22.66 6.95
N ASN A 86 -9.82 -23.07 6.55
CA ASN A 86 -10.54 -22.46 5.45
C ASN A 86 -10.66 -20.95 5.74
N ILE A 87 -9.92 -20.15 4.99
CA ILE A 87 -10.15 -18.70 4.92
C ILE A 87 -11.40 -18.59 4.05
N GLU A 88 -12.56 -18.38 4.67
CA GLU A 88 -13.84 -18.23 3.97
C GLU A 88 -13.86 -16.87 3.26
N LYS A 89 -13.22 -16.81 2.09
CA LYS A 89 -13.39 -15.72 1.12
C LYS A 89 -14.84 -15.72 0.67
N LEU A 90 -15.48 -14.55 0.65
CA LEU A 90 -16.83 -14.41 0.11
C LEU A 90 -16.80 -14.60 -1.40
N ASP A 91 -17.77 -15.36 -1.90
CA ASP A 91 -17.90 -15.68 -3.33
C ASP A 91 -18.78 -14.64 -4.04
N PHE A 92 -18.26 -14.13 -5.15
CA PHE A 92 -18.91 -13.17 -6.03
C PHE A 92 -18.84 -13.58 -7.51
N ASN A 93 -18.58 -14.87 -7.78
CA ASN A 93 -18.45 -15.39 -9.16
C ASN A 93 -19.71 -15.20 -10.01
N GLN A 94 -20.86 -14.97 -9.38
CA GLN A 94 -22.13 -14.65 -10.06
C GLN A 94 -22.14 -13.25 -10.69
N ILE A 95 -21.23 -12.35 -10.29
CA ILE A 95 -21.12 -10.99 -10.83
C ILE A 95 -19.99 -11.00 -11.87
N PRO A 96 -20.25 -10.66 -13.15
CA PRO A 96 -19.20 -10.53 -14.16
C PRO A 96 -18.07 -9.61 -13.68
N ILE A 97 -16.81 -9.96 -13.96
CA ILE A 97 -15.65 -9.24 -13.39
C ILE A 97 -15.66 -7.75 -13.71
N GLU A 98 -16.18 -7.37 -14.88
CA GLU A 98 -16.29 -6.00 -15.38
C GLU A 98 -17.36 -5.19 -14.63
N GLU A 99 -18.34 -5.87 -14.03
CA GLU A 99 -19.38 -5.25 -13.21
C GLU A 99 -18.99 -5.19 -11.73
N GLN A 100 -17.98 -5.96 -11.30
CA GLN A 100 -17.47 -5.93 -9.94
C GLN A 100 -16.78 -4.61 -9.62
N VAL A 101 -16.93 -4.17 -8.37
CA VAL A 101 -16.31 -2.95 -7.85
C VAL A 101 -15.39 -3.29 -6.68
N VAL A 102 -14.18 -2.75 -6.72
CA VAL A 102 -13.20 -2.75 -5.63
C VAL A 102 -13.12 -1.35 -5.05
N VAL A 103 -13.46 -1.16 -3.78
CA VAL A 103 -13.41 0.16 -3.15
C VAL A 103 -12.11 0.34 -2.37
N LEU A 104 -11.40 1.42 -2.66
CA LEU A 104 -10.12 1.77 -2.07
C LEU A 104 -10.26 3.02 -1.20
N PHE A 105 -9.89 2.92 0.08
CA PHE A 105 -9.97 4.02 1.04
C PHE A 105 -8.58 4.61 1.34
N PRO A 106 -8.37 5.92 1.11
CA PRO A 106 -7.07 6.56 1.30
C PRO A 106 -6.69 6.65 2.79
N GLY A 107 -5.40 6.89 3.03
CA GLY A 107 -4.82 7.06 4.36
C GLY A 107 -4.25 8.46 4.59
N GLN A 108 -3.56 8.62 5.72
CA GLN A 108 -2.89 9.87 6.11
C GLN A 108 -1.92 10.37 5.03
N GLY A 109 -1.92 11.67 4.78
CA GLY A 109 -1.14 12.33 3.72
C GLY A 109 -2.00 12.76 2.52
N THR A 110 -3.26 12.34 2.48
CA THR A 110 -4.22 12.72 1.42
C THR A 110 -5.11 13.90 1.77
N GLN A 111 -5.14 14.32 3.05
CA GLN A 111 -5.96 15.43 3.51
C GLN A 111 -5.55 16.77 2.89
N TYR A 112 -6.54 17.62 2.59
CA TYR A 112 -6.33 19.00 2.12
C TYR A 112 -7.45 19.91 2.62
N VAL A 113 -7.14 21.20 2.80
CA VAL A 113 -8.16 22.21 3.12
C VAL A 113 -9.08 22.40 1.92
N GLY A 114 -10.39 22.36 2.17
CA GLY A 114 -11.43 22.34 1.15
C GLY A 114 -11.95 20.93 0.83
N MET A 115 -11.41 19.87 1.44
CA MET A 115 -12.00 18.54 1.30
C MET A 115 -13.39 18.53 1.95
N GLY A 116 -14.34 17.86 1.32
CA GLY A 116 -15.75 17.84 1.71
C GLY A 116 -16.63 18.76 0.87
N LYS A 117 -16.08 19.78 0.19
CA LYS A 117 -16.85 20.75 -0.61
C LYS A 117 -17.68 20.09 -1.72
N LYS A 118 -17.16 19.04 -2.36
CA LYS A 118 -17.77 18.41 -3.54
C LYS A 118 -18.93 17.49 -3.19
N VAL A 119 -19.08 17.16 -1.91
CA VAL A 119 -20.07 16.21 -1.41
C VAL A 119 -21.17 16.87 -0.57
N MET A 120 -21.10 18.19 -0.38
CA MET A 120 -22.06 18.97 0.44
C MET A 120 -23.47 19.08 -0.14
N ASP A 121 -23.66 18.78 -1.42
CA ASP A 121 -24.97 18.79 -2.07
C ASP A 121 -25.82 17.55 -1.72
N CYS A 122 -25.27 16.60 -0.96
CA CYS A 122 -25.98 15.41 -0.49
C CYS A 122 -26.32 15.51 1.01
N GLY A 123 -27.60 15.47 1.37
CA GLY A 123 -28.05 15.58 2.76
C GLY A 123 -27.44 14.51 3.69
N ARG A 124 -27.30 13.27 3.22
CA ARG A 124 -26.68 12.17 3.98
C ARG A 124 -25.23 12.48 4.36
N VAL A 125 -24.50 13.18 3.49
CA VAL A 125 -23.11 13.57 3.75
C VAL A 125 -23.06 14.57 4.91
N ILE A 126 -23.97 15.54 4.94
CA ILE A 126 -24.07 16.51 6.02
C ILE A 126 -24.33 15.78 7.35
N ASP A 127 -25.20 14.78 7.36
CA ASP A 127 -25.52 14.01 8.56
C ASP A 127 -24.31 13.21 9.06
N VAL A 128 -23.52 12.62 8.16
CA VAL A 128 -22.26 11.93 8.50
C VAL A 128 -21.29 12.87 9.22
N TYR A 129 -21.11 14.10 8.71
CA TYR A 129 -20.23 15.10 9.34
C TYR A 129 -20.77 15.63 10.67
N LYS A 130 -22.09 15.84 10.79
CA LYS A 130 -22.73 16.26 12.05
C LYS A 130 -22.52 15.20 13.14
N LYS A 131 -22.86 13.95 12.83
CA LYS A 131 -22.67 12.80 13.73
C LYS A 131 -21.20 12.62 14.11
N ALA A 132 -20.28 12.83 13.16
CA ALA A 132 -18.86 12.83 13.46
C ALA A 132 -18.46 13.93 14.44
N SER A 133 -18.95 15.15 14.23
CA SER A 133 -18.63 16.31 15.06
C SER A 133 -19.16 16.14 16.49
N GLU A 134 -20.33 15.52 16.66
CA GLU A 134 -20.87 15.12 17.98
C GLU A 134 -19.95 14.13 18.70
N ILE A 135 -19.44 13.11 18.02
CA ILE A 135 -18.53 12.13 18.65
C ILE A 135 -17.15 12.75 18.96
N LEU A 136 -16.67 13.61 18.07
CA LEU A 136 -15.35 14.22 18.16
C LEU A 136 -15.31 15.41 19.13
N GLN A 137 -16.45 16.04 19.39
CA GLN A 137 -16.63 17.25 20.22
C GLN A 137 -15.96 18.50 19.61
N TYR A 138 -15.88 18.56 18.29
CA TYR A 138 -15.49 19.75 17.53
C TYR A 138 -16.07 19.68 16.11
N ASP A 139 -16.19 20.83 15.45
CA ASP A 139 -16.69 20.90 14.06
C ASP A 139 -15.63 20.39 13.08
N LEU A 140 -15.76 19.10 12.71
CA LEU A 140 -14.86 18.46 11.77
C LEU A 140 -15.03 19.02 10.36
N LEU A 141 -16.28 19.30 9.95
CA LEU A 141 -16.57 19.78 8.61
C LEU A 141 -15.92 21.14 8.38
N LYS A 142 -16.07 22.07 9.31
CA LYS A 142 -15.42 23.38 9.24
C LYS A 142 -13.91 23.25 9.13
N LEU A 143 -13.29 22.36 9.92
CA LEU A 143 -11.85 22.10 9.83
C LEU A 143 -11.44 21.57 8.45
N CYS A 144 -12.23 20.65 7.86
CA CYS A 144 -11.99 20.14 6.52
C CYS A 144 -12.12 21.23 5.45
N LEU A 145 -13.13 22.09 5.54
CA LEU A 145 -13.46 23.11 4.54
C LEU A 145 -12.53 24.33 4.58
N GLU A 146 -12.18 24.79 5.78
CA GLU A 146 -11.55 26.09 6.04
C GLU A 146 -10.14 25.96 6.63
N GLY A 147 -9.80 24.84 7.26
CA GLY A 147 -8.51 24.63 7.92
C GLY A 147 -8.44 25.28 9.31
N PRO A 148 -7.25 25.76 9.74
CA PRO A 148 -6.02 25.95 8.98
C PRO A 148 -5.33 24.62 8.62
N LYS A 149 -4.57 24.61 7.52
CA LYS A 149 -3.85 23.41 7.04
C LYS A 149 -2.94 22.80 8.11
N SER A 150 -2.22 23.65 8.86
CA SER A 150 -1.33 23.22 9.95
C SER A 150 -2.03 22.45 11.05
N LYS A 151 -3.32 22.73 11.31
CA LYS A 151 -4.15 21.98 12.25
C LYS A 151 -4.65 20.69 11.60
N LEU A 152 -5.18 20.77 10.38
CA LEU A 152 -5.69 19.60 9.65
C LEU A 152 -4.61 18.53 9.41
N ASP A 153 -3.34 18.92 9.25
CA ASP A 153 -2.22 18.00 9.05
C ASP A 153 -1.79 17.26 10.33
N GLN A 154 -2.21 17.71 11.52
CA GLN A 154 -1.86 17.00 12.76
C GLN A 154 -2.60 15.67 12.80
N THR A 155 -1.90 14.61 13.22
CA THR A 155 -2.42 13.23 13.19
C THR A 155 -3.79 13.10 13.86
N ILE A 156 -3.98 13.78 15.00
CA ILE A 156 -5.23 13.79 15.78
C ILE A 156 -6.45 14.30 14.99
N TYR A 157 -6.23 15.16 13.98
CA TYR A 157 -7.29 15.72 13.15
C TYR A 157 -7.32 15.05 11.77
N SER A 158 -6.16 14.81 11.16
CA SER A 158 -6.08 14.25 9.80
C SER A 158 -6.73 12.89 9.70
N GLN A 159 -6.55 12.02 10.71
CA GLN A 159 -7.08 10.66 10.69
C GLN A 159 -8.62 10.63 10.74
N PRO A 160 -9.30 11.26 11.72
CA PRO A 160 -10.75 11.41 11.69
C PRO A 160 -11.25 12.11 10.42
N ALA A 161 -10.55 13.14 9.97
CA ALA A 161 -10.96 13.91 8.80
C ALA A 161 -10.95 13.08 7.52
N ILE A 162 -9.91 12.27 7.28
CA ILE A 162 -9.86 11.34 6.15
C ILE A 162 -10.92 10.26 6.28
N PHE A 163 -11.05 9.64 7.46
CA PHE A 163 -12.04 8.58 7.69
C PHE A 163 -13.48 9.04 7.39
N VAL A 164 -13.90 10.17 7.96
CA VAL A 164 -15.26 10.71 7.78
C VAL A 164 -15.47 11.19 6.35
N SER A 165 -14.47 11.84 5.75
CA SER A 165 -14.54 12.26 4.34
C SER A 165 -14.70 11.07 3.41
N SER A 166 -13.93 10.01 3.60
CA SER A 166 -14.04 8.78 2.81
C SER A 166 -15.43 8.15 2.90
N LEU A 167 -16.03 8.09 4.08
CA LEU A 167 -17.40 7.59 4.24
C LEU A 167 -18.45 8.54 3.64
N ALA A 168 -18.24 9.85 3.71
CA ALA A 168 -19.07 10.83 3.02
C ALA A 168 -19.02 10.65 1.49
N ALA A 169 -17.84 10.47 0.90
CA ALA A 169 -17.73 10.17 -0.53
C ALA A 169 -18.39 8.84 -0.89
N TRP A 170 -18.35 7.83 -0.01
CA TRP A 170 -19.07 6.58 -0.21
C TRP A 170 -20.59 6.79 -0.24
N GLU A 171 -21.15 7.55 0.71
CA GLU A 171 -22.57 7.91 0.70
C GLU A 171 -22.97 8.70 -0.54
N LYS A 172 -22.11 9.62 -0.99
CA LYS A 172 -22.33 10.34 -2.25
C LYS A 172 -22.29 9.41 -3.46
N ALA A 173 -21.32 8.49 -3.54
CA ALA A 173 -21.18 7.55 -4.65
C ALA A 173 -22.41 6.61 -4.78
N LYS A 174 -23.02 6.23 -3.65
CA LYS A 174 -24.28 5.48 -3.63
C LYS A 174 -25.48 6.32 -4.09
N THR A 175 -25.39 7.64 -4.02
CA THR A 175 -26.48 8.53 -4.46
C THR A 175 -26.53 8.52 -5.98
N GLY A 176 -27.54 7.86 -6.55
CA GLY A 176 -27.70 7.69 -8.00
C GLY A 176 -27.15 6.36 -8.56
N ASN A 177 -26.66 5.47 -7.69
CA ASN A 177 -26.20 4.13 -8.06
C ASN A 177 -26.61 3.11 -6.99
N GLU A 178 -27.89 2.72 -7.01
CA GLU A 178 -28.49 1.85 -6.00
C GLU A 178 -27.85 0.46 -5.94
N THR A 179 -27.31 -0.02 -7.06
CA THR A 179 -26.65 -1.34 -7.17
C THR A 179 -25.17 -1.31 -6.79
N LEU A 180 -24.60 -0.15 -6.43
CA LEU A 180 -23.17 -0.03 -6.12
C LEU A 180 -22.77 -0.95 -4.97
N ASN A 181 -23.62 -1.06 -3.95
CA ASN A 181 -23.34 -1.90 -2.79
C ASN A 181 -23.28 -3.39 -3.17
N ASP A 182 -24.24 -3.86 -3.96
CA ASP A 182 -24.35 -5.26 -4.37
C ASP A 182 -23.23 -5.67 -5.35
N ARG A 183 -22.72 -4.71 -6.14
CA ARG A 183 -21.58 -4.91 -7.04
C ARG A 183 -20.22 -4.78 -6.37
N THR A 184 -20.17 -4.28 -5.12
CA THR A 184 -18.89 -4.13 -4.41
C THR A 184 -18.46 -5.46 -3.83
N THR A 185 -17.43 -6.08 -4.40
CA THR A 185 -16.97 -7.42 -4.00
C THR A 185 -15.79 -7.38 -3.05
N ASP A 186 -15.00 -6.30 -3.09
CA ASP A 186 -13.83 -6.10 -2.23
C ASP A 186 -13.73 -4.65 -1.74
N VAL A 187 -13.20 -4.51 -0.53
CA VAL A 187 -12.82 -3.22 0.06
C VAL A 187 -11.42 -3.31 0.65
N ALA A 188 -10.60 -2.29 0.42
CA ALA A 188 -9.27 -2.18 1.00
C ALA A 188 -8.98 -0.74 1.40
N GLY A 189 -8.34 -0.55 2.54
CA GLY A 189 -8.02 0.79 3.03
C GLY A 189 -6.57 0.91 3.45
N PHE A 190 -5.92 2.03 3.11
CA PHE A 190 -4.53 2.26 3.45
C PHE A 190 -4.42 2.83 4.87
N SER A 191 -3.81 2.08 5.80
CA SER A 191 -3.63 2.50 7.20
C SER A 191 -4.96 2.90 7.86
N VAL A 192 -5.19 4.18 8.18
CA VAL A 192 -6.47 4.65 8.76
C VAL A 192 -7.66 4.36 7.85
N GLY A 193 -7.46 4.27 6.52
CA GLY A 193 -8.51 3.89 5.58
C GLY A 193 -9.09 2.50 5.82
N GLU A 194 -8.37 1.60 6.51
CA GLU A 194 -8.87 0.26 6.86
C GLU A 194 -10.10 0.34 7.78
N PHE A 195 -10.22 1.38 8.60
CA PHE A 195 -11.41 1.62 9.41
C PHE A 195 -12.63 1.99 8.56
N ALA A 196 -12.44 2.76 7.48
CA ALA A 196 -13.52 3.04 6.54
C ALA A 196 -13.94 1.75 5.80
N ALA A 197 -12.96 0.90 5.43
CA ALA A 197 -13.24 -0.41 4.86
C ALA A 197 -14.08 -1.28 5.82
N PHE A 198 -13.75 -1.32 7.12
CA PHE A 198 -14.53 -2.05 8.12
C PHE A 198 -15.96 -1.55 8.29
N VAL A 199 -16.19 -0.23 8.16
CA VAL A 199 -17.55 0.33 8.24
C VAL A 199 -18.36 -0.02 7.01
N VAL A 200 -17.80 0.16 5.81
CA VAL A 200 -18.50 -0.16 4.56
C VAL A 200 -18.79 -1.65 4.43
N SER A 201 -17.92 -2.51 4.95
CA SER A 201 -18.14 -3.95 4.99
C SER A 201 -19.00 -4.42 6.17
N GLU A 202 -19.53 -3.51 6.97
CA GLU A 202 -20.38 -3.79 8.14
C GLU A 202 -19.69 -4.59 9.27
N ILE A 203 -18.35 -4.59 9.35
CA ILE A 203 -17.60 -5.20 10.47
C ILE A 203 -17.70 -4.34 11.74
N LEU A 204 -17.60 -3.01 11.57
CA LEU A 204 -17.70 -2.03 12.65
C LEU A 204 -18.85 -1.07 12.37
N SER A 205 -19.51 -0.60 13.43
CA SER A 205 -20.41 0.55 13.33
C SER A 205 -19.59 1.82 13.02
N PHE A 206 -20.24 2.82 12.41
CA PHE A 206 -19.61 4.12 12.17
C PHE A 206 -19.10 4.75 13.47
N GLU A 207 -19.91 4.70 14.53
CA GLU A 207 -19.63 5.31 15.81
C GLU A 207 -18.44 4.65 16.51
N ASP A 208 -18.39 3.32 16.52
CA ASP A 208 -17.28 2.60 17.15
C ASP A 208 -16.00 2.78 16.35
N ALA A 209 -16.07 2.71 15.01
CA ALA A 209 -14.93 2.97 14.15
C ALA A 209 -14.39 4.39 14.35
N LEU A 210 -15.25 5.42 14.42
CA LEU A 210 -14.80 6.79 14.64
C LEU A 210 -14.16 6.99 16.02
N ARG A 211 -14.73 6.39 17.07
CA ARG A 211 -14.12 6.41 18.41
C ARG A 211 -12.74 5.75 18.41
N LEU A 212 -12.61 4.59 17.75
CA LEU A 212 -11.32 3.92 17.59
C LEU A 212 -10.33 4.75 16.78
N VAL A 213 -10.76 5.39 15.70
CA VAL A 213 -9.92 6.27 14.88
C VAL A 213 -9.44 7.48 15.70
N LYS A 214 -10.31 8.11 16.50
CA LYS A 214 -9.94 9.19 17.42
C LYS A 214 -8.85 8.72 18.40
N ILE A 215 -9.09 7.62 19.11
CA ILE A 215 -8.16 7.07 20.09
C ILE A 215 -6.83 6.67 19.45
N ARG A 216 -6.87 6.03 18.27
CA ARG A 216 -5.69 5.68 17.48
C ARG A 216 -4.88 6.93 17.12
N ALA A 217 -5.54 7.96 16.63
CA ALA A 217 -4.90 9.20 16.19
C ALA A 217 -4.23 9.93 17.36
N GLU A 218 -4.92 10.04 18.50
CA GLU A 218 -4.40 10.60 19.75
C GLU A 218 -3.20 9.80 20.26
N ALA A 219 -3.32 8.47 20.35
CA ALA A 219 -2.24 7.63 20.87
C ALA A 219 -1.00 7.63 19.96
N MET A 220 -1.18 7.59 18.63
CA MET A 220 -0.07 7.71 17.68
C MET A 220 0.61 9.08 17.77
N GLN A 221 -0.17 10.17 17.92
CA GLN A 221 0.40 11.50 18.13
C GLN A 221 1.25 11.56 19.40
N GLN A 222 0.79 10.95 20.50
CA GLN A 222 1.56 10.91 21.75
C GLN A 222 2.89 10.15 21.60
N CYS A 223 2.89 9.01 20.90
CA CYS A 223 4.13 8.30 20.56
C CYS A 223 5.10 9.18 19.76
N SER A 224 4.60 9.92 18.77
CA SER A 224 5.39 10.85 17.96
C SER A 224 5.96 12.03 18.75
N LEU A 225 5.24 12.55 19.73
CA LEU A 225 5.74 13.64 20.58
C LEU A 225 6.82 13.18 21.56
N ARG A 226 6.80 11.90 21.96
CA ARG A 226 7.77 11.34 22.91
C ARG A 226 9.12 11.05 22.26
N TYR A 227 9.12 10.65 20.99
CA TYR A 227 10.33 10.23 20.29
C TYR A 227 10.44 10.91 18.93
N HIS A 228 11.46 11.75 18.78
CA HIS A 228 11.79 12.42 17.53
C HIS A 228 12.09 11.36 16.47
N SER A 229 11.28 11.33 15.42
CA SER A 229 11.37 10.34 14.36
C SER A 229 10.59 10.83 13.14
N GLY A 230 10.85 10.22 12.00
CA GLY A 230 10.20 10.56 10.75
C GLY A 230 10.03 9.36 9.84
N MET A 231 9.59 9.65 8.61
CA MET A 231 9.43 8.64 7.58
C MET A 231 10.04 9.13 6.27
N ILE A 232 10.76 8.26 5.58
CA ILE A 232 11.35 8.53 4.26
C ILE A 232 10.87 7.50 3.24
N THR A 233 10.51 7.96 2.04
CA THR A 233 10.25 7.09 0.90
C THR A 233 11.56 6.76 0.22
N ILE A 234 11.83 5.48 0.01
CA ILE A 234 13.01 4.98 -0.69
C ILE A 234 12.61 4.18 -1.93
N ARG A 235 13.45 4.25 -2.96
CA ARG A 235 13.41 3.38 -4.12
C ARG A 235 14.53 2.36 -4.02
N VAL A 236 14.18 1.10 -4.21
CA VAL A 236 15.06 -0.06 -4.13
C VAL A 236 14.97 -0.89 -5.42
N ASN A 237 16.00 -1.66 -5.72
CA ASN A 237 16.07 -2.60 -6.83
C ASN A 237 16.58 -3.97 -6.31
N ALA A 238 16.79 -4.91 -7.22
CA ALA A 238 17.23 -6.27 -6.87
C ALA A 238 18.62 -6.32 -6.21
N ALA A 239 19.48 -5.33 -6.45
CA ALA A 239 20.82 -5.23 -5.87
C ALA A 239 20.84 -4.47 -4.53
N THR A 240 19.72 -3.88 -4.11
CA THR A 240 19.64 -3.11 -2.86
C THR A 240 19.89 -3.99 -1.64
N ARG A 241 20.84 -3.59 -0.79
CA ARG A 241 21.15 -4.23 0.49
C ARG A 241 20.39 -3.54 1.64
N LEU A 242 19.06 -3.57 1.58
CA LEU A 242 18.21 -2.78 2.48
C LEU A 242 18.33 -3.23 3.94
N GLU A 243 18.30 -4.53 4.21
CA GLU A 243 18.36 -5.05 5.59
C GLU A 243 19.64 -4.62 6.29
N GLU A 244 20.78 -4.73 5.60
CA GLU A 244 22.08 -4.28 6.09
C GLU A 244 22.08 -2.76 6.34
N ALA A 245 21.51 -1.97 5.42
CA ALA A 245 21.40 -0.53 5.59
C ALA A 245 20.59 -0.14 6.85
N LEU A 246 19.48 -0.83 7.10
CA LEU A 246 18.65 -0.61 8.28
C LEU A 246 19.38 -1.01 9.57
N GLN A 247 20.16 -2.09 9.54
CA GLN A 247 20.91 -2.58 10.69
C GLN A 247 22.08 -1.63 11.04
N ASP A 248 22.83 -1.19 10.04
CA ASP A 248 23.92 -0.23 10.22
C ASP A 248 23.40 1.15 10.67
N ALA A 249 22.25 1.59 10.14
CA ALA A 249 21.59 2.81 10.59
C ALA A 249 21.21 2.74 12.08
N LYS A 250 20.71 1.58 12.54
CA LYS A 250 20.39 1.35 13.96
C LYS A 250 21.64 1.38 14.84
N ALA A 251 22.72 0.73 14.40
CA ALA A 251 24.00 0.77 15.11
C ALA A 251 24.52 2.21 15.24
N TYR A 252 24.46 2.98 14.16
CA TYR A 252 24.84 4.39 14.15
C TYR A 252 24.01 5.24 15.13
N ALA A 253 22.67 5.08 15.13
CA ALA A 253 21.82 5.81 16.08
C ALA A 253 22.10 5.43 17.54
N TRP A 254 22.38 4.15 17.81
CA TRP A 254 22.74 3.68 19.15
C TRP A 254 24.05 4.31 19.65
N GLU A 255 25.08 4.37 18.80
CA GLU A 255 26.36 5.04 19.11
C GLU A 255 26.18 6.54 19.40
N LYS A 256 25.18 7.16 18.78
CA LYS A 256 24.80 8.57 19.02
C LYS A 256 23.88 8.77 20.23
N GLY A 257 23.54 7.70 20.95
CA GLY A 257 22.64 7.76 22.12
C GLY A 257 21.17 8.02 21.77
N GLU A 258 20.77 7.80 20.52
CA GLU A 258 19.38 7.90 20.08
C GLU A 258 18.72 6.51 20.04
N LEU A 259 17.40 6.46 20.20
CA LEU A 259 16.63 5.22 20.06
C LEU A 259 16.81 4.63 18.65
N PRO A 260 17.28 3.38 18.50
CA PRO A 260 17.64 2.80 17.21
C PRO A 260 16.41 2.25 16.47
N ILE A 261 15.53 3.14 16.02
CA ILE A 261 14.37 2.79 15.18
C ILE A 261 14.74 3.03 13.72
N CYS A 262 14.64 1.97 12.91
CA CYS A 262 14.83 2.04 11.47
C CYS A 262 14.18 0.79 10.84
N GLU A 263 12.93 0.90 10.42
CA GLU A 263 12.11 -0.24 10.00
C GLU A 263 11.32 0.11 8.74
N VAL A 264 11.04 -0.89 7.91
CA VAL A 264 10.07 -0.72 6.83
C VAL A 264 8.70 -0.49 7.47
N ALA A 265 8.09 0.64 7.14
CA ALA A 265 6.78 1.05 7.63
C ALA A 265 5.68 0.83 6.58
N ASN A 266 6.01 0.92 5.28
CA ASN A 266 5.05 0.68 4.21
C ASN A 266 5.72 0.04 3.00
N TYR A 267 5.07 -0.99 2.44
CA TYR A 267 5.33 -1.54 1.11
C TYR A 267 4.33 -0.91 0.15
N LEU A 268 4.75 0.01 -0.72
CA LEU A 268 3.81 0.78 -1.55
C LEU A 268 3.52 0.08 -2.88
N PHE A 269 4.58 -0.22 -3.63
CA PHE A 269 4.56 -0.94 -4.90
C PHE A 269 5.99 -1.43 -5.21
N CYS A 270 6.16 -2.21 -6.28
CA CYS A 270 7.44 -2.81 -6.63
C CYS A 270 8.56 -1.77 -6.66
N GLY A 271 9.60 -2.04 -5.88
CA GLY A 271 10.78 -1.17 -5.77
C GLY A 271 10.58 0.11 -4.96
N VAL A 272 9.43 0.37 -4.32
CA VAL A 272 9.23 1.57 -3.48
C VAL A 272 8.66 1.21 -2.11
N LYS A 273 9.39 1.65 -1.08
CA LYS A 273 9.07 1.39 0.33
C LYS A 273 9.14 2.70 1.12
N VAL A 274 8.48 2.73 2.28
CA VAL A 274 8.64 3.80 3.26
C VAL A 274 9.34 3.22 4.48
N ILE A 275 10.39 3.90 4.94
CA ILE A 275 11.13 3.57 6.15
C ILE A 275 10.69 4.54 7.24
N GLY A 276 10.24 4.02 8.38
CA GLY A 276 10.07 4.78 9.61
C GLY A 276 11.35 4.68 10.43
N ALA A 277 11.94 5.83 10.78
CA ALA A 277 13.26 5.87 11.40
C ALA A 277 13.42 7.06 12.35
N SER A 278 14.33 6.92 13.31
CA SER A 278 14.84 8.04 14.12
C SER A 278 15.69 9.00 13.27
N GLU A 279 16.01 10.19 13.78
CA GLU A 279 16.63 11.24 12.96
C GLU A 279 18.04 10.86 12.50
N ASN A 280 18.89 10.33 13.39
CA ASN A 280 20.22 9.88 12.99
C ASN A 280 20.17 8.70 12.03
N CYS A 281 19.17 7.82 12.14
CA CYS A 281 18.97 6.75 11.17
C CYS A 281 18.60 7.30 9.78
N ILE A 282 17.75 8.34 9.71
CA ILE A 282 17.42 9.02 8.45
C ILE A 282 18.66 9.66 7.84
N ASP A 283 19.46 10.36 8.64
CA ASP A 283 20.70 11.00 8.18
C ASP A 283 21.72 9.97 7.68
N PHE A 284 21.86 8.85 8.39
CA PHE A 284 22.69 7.74 7.95
C PHE A 284 22.23 7.20 6.59
N LEU A 285 20.94 6.95 6.42
CA LEU A 285 20.41 6.43 5.15
C LEU A 285 20.58 7.43 4.01
N ASN A 286 20.41 8.73 4.26
CA ASN A 286 20.65 9.78 3.25
C ASN A 286 22.10 9.79 2.76
N ASN A 287 23.06 9.60 3.67
CA ASN A 287 24.49 9.67 3.38
C ASN A 287 25.08 8.38 2.79
N ASN A 288 24.37 7.26 2.85
CA ASN A 288 24.88 5.94 2.43
C ASN A 288 24.07 5.29 1.28
N GLN A 289 23.33 6.08 0.50
CA GLN A 289 22.50 5.61 -0.61
C GLN A 289 23.28 4.76 -1.63
N GLU A 290 24.47 5.21 -2.03
CA GLU A 290 25.33 4.52 -3.00
C GLU A 290 25.85 3.19 -2.46
N LYS A 291 26.28 3.17 -1.18
CA LYS A 291 26.84 1.99 -0.50
C LYS A 291 25.87 0.81 -0.49
N TYR A 292 24.58 1.07 -0.27
CA TYR A 292 23.55 0.03 -0.17
C TYR A 292 22.64 -0.05 -1.40
N ILE A 293 22.93 0.73 -2.45
CA ILE A 293 22.27 0.66 -3.76
C ILE A 293 20.76 0.97 -3.64
N PHE A 294 20.39 2.07 -3.00
CA PHE A 294 19.02 2.59 -3.01
C PHE A 294 19.01 4.11 -3.23
N GLN A 295 17.83 4.68 -3.45
CA GLN A 295 17.64 6.13 -3.56
C GLN A 295 16.59 6.61 -2.55
N VAL A 296 16.92 7.62 -1.75
CA VAL A 296 15.93 8.36 -0.96
C VAL A 296 15.18 9.28 -1.89
N VAL A 297 13.87 9.07 -2.01
CA VAL A 297 13.00 9.82 -2.92
C VAL A 297 12.50 11.09 -2.25
N LYS A 298 12.02 10.97 -1.00
CA LYS A 298 11.36 12.07 -0.30
C LYS A 298 11.28 11.80 1.20
N ARG A 299 11.46 12.85 2.01
CA ARG A 299 11.06 12.86 3.43
C ARG A 299 9.58 13.23 3.55
N LEU A 300 8.81 12.41 4.25
CA LEU A 300 7.38 12.64 4.45
C LEU A 300 7.16 13.71 5.52
N SER A 301 6.14 14.54 5.32
CA SER A 301 5.74 15.60 6.26
C SER A 301 4.92 15.03 7.43
N VAL A 302 5.53 14.13 8.19
CA VAL A 302 4.96 13.49 9.38
C VAL A 302 5.96 13.55 10.52
N ASN A 303 5.46 13.73 11.74
CA ASN A 303 6.29 13.95 12.93
C ASN A 303 6.59 12.64 13.69
N GLY A 304 6.45 11.48 13.05
CA GLY A 304 6.78 10.20 13.70
C GLY A 304 6.92 9.03 12.74
N ALA A 305 7.65 8.00 13.18
CA ALA A 305 7.82 6.74 12.48
C ALA A 305 6.59 5.81 12.66
N PHE A 306 5.49 6.12 11.97
CA PHE A 306 4.27 5.30 12.01
C PHE A 306 4.51 3.88 11.44
N HIS A 307 3.70 2.91 11.85
CA HIS A 307 3.79 1.51 11.41
C HIS A 307 5.11 0.80 11.73
N THR A 308 5.82 1.29 12.75
CA THR A 308 7.02 0.67 13.31
C THR A 308 6.78 0.24 14.74
N THR A 309 7.75 -0.46 15.33
CA THR A 309 7.75 -0.82 16.75
C THR A 309 7.62 0.37 17.70
N LEU A 310 7.94 1.60 17.24
CA LEU A 310 7.75 2.83 18.00
C LEU A 310 6.28 3.08 18.41
N MET A 311 5.33 2.55 17.64
CA MET A 311 3.89 2.74 17.89
C MET A 311 3.28 1.68 18.82
N LYS A 312 4.09 0.88 19.52
CA LYS A 312 3.61 -0.20 20.40
C LYS A 312 2.70 0.31 21.54
N ASP A 313 3.01 1.48 22.10
CA ASP A 313 2.16 2.09 23.13
C ASP A 313 0.79 2.49 22.57
N ALA A 314 0.75 3.05 21.35
CA ALA A 314 -0.50 3.34 20.66
C ALA A 314 -1.32 2.07 20.38
N ALA A 315 -0.66 0.97 20.00
CA ALA A 315 -1.31 -0.33 19.82
C ALA A 315 -1.93 -0.86 21.13
N ASN A 316 -1.27 -0.65 22.28
CA ASN A 316 -1.80 -1.04 23.59
C ASN A 316 -3.03 -0.20 23.99
N THR A 317 -3.00 1.12 23.75
CA THR A 317 -4.15 2.00 23.98
C THR A 317 -5.34 1.57 23.11
N LEU A 318 -5.10 1.29 21.83
CA LEU A 318 -6.13 0.82 20.92
C LEU A 318 -6.68 -0.56 21.33
N LYS A 319 -5.82 -1.46 21.81
CA LYS A 319 -6.23 -2.77 22.34
C LYS A 319 -7.21 -2.63 23.50
N SER A 320 -6.99 -1.68 24.40
CA SER A 320 -7.90 -1.41 25.52
C SER A 320 -9.24 -0.87 25.01
N ALA A 321 -9.23 0.08 24.09
CA ALA A 321 -10.45 0.66 23.50
C ALA A 321 -11.27 -0.37 22.71
N LEU A 322 -10.61 -1.34 22.08
CA LEU A 322 -11.29 -2.39 21.32
C LEU A 322 -12.15 -3.30 22.19
N LYS A 323 -11.82 -3.51 23.48
CA LYS A 323 -12.48 -4.53 24.33
C LYS A 323 -14.02 -4.46 24.29
N ASP A 324 -14.56 -3.24 24.29
CA ASP A 324 -16.00 -3.01 24.39
C ASP A 324 -16.68 -2.82 23.02
N VAL A 325 -15.92 -2.87 21.93
CA VAL A 325 -16.43 -2.69 20.57
C VAL A 325 -17.03 -3.99 20.05
N LYS A 326 -18.25 -3.92 19.54
CA LYS A 326 -18.90 -5.05 18.87
C LYS A 326 -18.30 -5.25 17.48
N ILE A 327 -17.88 -6.48 17.16
CA ILE A 327 -17.33 -6.84 15.86
C ILE A 327 -18.30 -7.80 15.18
N ASN A 328 -18.79 -7.42 14.01
CA ASN A 328 -19.53 -8.32 13.15
C ASN A 328 -18.55 -9.24 12.39
N GLN A 329 -18.87 -10.53 12.38
CA GLN A 329 -18.05 -11.59 11.75
C GLN A 329 -18.59 -11.99 10.37
N GLN A 330 -19.67 -11.36 9.91
CA GLN A 330 -20.29 -11.60 8.61
C GLN A 330 -20.20 -10.32 7.78
N PRO A 331 -19.04 -10.03 7.17
CA PRO A 331 -18.91 -8.87 6.32
C PRO A 331 -19.68 -9.04 5.02
N ARG A 332 -20.08 -7.92 4.41
CA ARG A 332 -20.72 -7.93 3.09
C ARG A 332 -19.76 -8.01 1.91
N MET A 333 -18.49 -7.68 2.12
CA MET A 333 -17.46 -7.64 1.07
C MET A 333 -16.15 -8.23 1.60
N ASN A 334 -15.26 -8.64 0.69
CA ASN A 334 -13.94 -9.11 1.09
C ASN A 334 -13.05 -7.95 1.57
N ILE A 335 -12.38 -8.11 2.71
CA ILE A 335 -11.58 -7.03 3.32
C ILE A 335 -10.12 -7.47 3.47
N TYR A 336 -9.20 -6.56 3.20
CA TYR A 336 -7.78 -6.83 3.17
C TYR A 336 -7.05 -6.19 4.35
N SER A 337 -6.20 -6.97 5.01
CA SER A 337 -5.45 -6.53 6.18
C SER A 337 -4.11 -5.92 5.80
N ASN A 338 -3.86 -4.68 6.27
CA ASN A 338 -2.55 -4.05 6.10
C ASN A 338 -1.43 -4.79 6.86
N TYR A 339 -1.75 -5.48 7.95
CA TYR A 339 -0.79 -6.24 8.76
C TYR A 339 -0.36 -7.54 8.07
N THR A 340 -1.32 -8.36 7.62
CA THR A 340 -1.01 -9.66 7.02
C THR A 340 -0.69 -9.55 5.53
N GLY A 341 -1.22 -8.52 4.84
CA GLY A 341 -1.17 -8.38 3.38
C GLY A 341 -2.08 -9.36 2.66
N LYS A 342 -3.06 -9.94 3.37
CA LYS A 342 -4.01 -10.96 2.89
C LYS A 342 -5.43 -10.56 3.28
N LEU A 343 -6.42 -11.35 2.87
CA LEU A 343 -7.78 -11.22 3.38
C LEU A 343 -7.80 -11.36 4.91
N HIS A 344 -8.68 -10.59 5.55
CA HIS A 344 -8.99 -10.78 6.96
C HIS A 344 -9.62 -12.16 7.18
N ILE A 345 -9.29 -12.76 8.32
CA ILE A 345 -10.01 -13.93 8.81
C ILE A 345 -11.17 -13.39 9.64
N TYR A 346 -12.42 -13.66 9.24
CA TYR A 346 -13.63 -13.10 9.85
C TYR A 346 -14.00 -13.76 11.19
N LYS A 347 -13.01 -13.89 12.06
CA LYS A 347 -13.17 -14.31 13.45
C LYS A 347 -12.84 -13.12 14.32
N GLU A 348 -13.69 -12.87 15.32
CA GLU A 348 -13.58 -11.69 16.17
C GLU A 348 -12.16 -11.50 16.73
N LYS A 349 -11.56 -12.56 17.29
CA LYS A 349 -10.21 -12.52 17.87
C LYS A 349 -9.15 -12.10 16.84
N GLN A 350 -9.25 -12.59 15.62
CA GLN A 350 -8.30 -12.35 14.53
C GLN A 350 -8.44 -10.93 13.97
N ILE A 351 -9.67 -10.42 13.83
CA ILE A 351 -9.92 -9.02 13.45
C ILE A 351 -9.33 -8.09 14.50
N ARG A 352 -9.61 -8.33 15.79
CA ARG A 352 -9.05 -7.52 16.90
C ARG A 352 -7.53 -7.51 16.86
N GLU A 353 -6.92 -8.69 16.73
CA GLU A 353 -5.47 -8.82 16.65
C GLU A 353 -4.89 -8.07 15.45
N ALA A 354 -5.52 -8.19 14.27
CA ALA A 354 -5.09 -7.50 13.07
C ALA A 354 -5.15 -5.97 13.22
N ILE A 355 -6.25 -5.43 13.78
CA ILE A 355 -6.41 -3.98 14.04
C ILE A 355 -5.30 -3.48 14.99
N ILE A 356 -5.02 -4.22 16.06
CA ILE A 356 -3.99 -3.84 17.04
C ILE A 356 -2.60 -3.88 16.41
N LYS A 357 -2.26 -4.97 15.72
CA LYS A 357 -0.94 -5.17 15.11
C LYS A 357 -0.67 -4.19 13.98
N GLN A 358 -1.71 -3.79 13.23
CA GLN A 358 -1.61 -2.83 12.14
C GLN A 358 -0.92 -1.51 12.53
N VAL A 359 -1.14 -1.03 13.75
CA VAL A 359 -0.60 0.24 14.23
C VAL A 359 0.93 0.22 14.33
N CYS A 360 1.50 -0.92 14.70
CA CYS A 360 2.93 -1.11 14.97
C CYS A 360 3.59 -2.13 14.04
N SER A 361 3.06 -2.32 12.84
CA SER A 361 3.59 -3.23 11.83
C SER A 361 3.47 -2.61 10.45
N PRO A 362 4.35 -2.99 9.49
CA PRO A 362 4.34 -2.41 8.17
C PRO A 362 3.01 -2.58 7.45
N VAL A 363 2.60 -1.54 6.74
CA VAL A 363 1.46 -1.60 5.81
C VAL A 363 1.87 -2.34 4.54
N LYS A 364 1.29 -3.51 4.32
CA LYS A 364 1.55 -4.39 3.17
C LYS A 364 0.67 -4.05 1.95
N TRP A 365 0.72 -2.79 1.51
CA TRP A 365 -0.16 -2.28 0.45
C TRP A 365 0.16 -2.87 -0.94
N GLU A 366 1.45 -3.05 -1.24
CA GLU A 366 1.90 -3.75 -2.45
C GLU A 366 1.27 -5.15 -2.56
N GLN A 367 1.30 -5.92 -1.46
CA GLN A 367 0.76 -7.28 -1.42
C GLN A 367 -0.76 -7.28 -1.58
N ILE A 368 -1.47 -6.33 -0.95
CA ILE A 368 -2.92 -6.17 -1.12
C ILE A 368 -3.26 -5.87 -2.58
N GLN A 369 -2.56 -4.94 -3.21
CA GLN A 369 -2.78 -4.60 -4.61
C GLN A 369 -2.49 -5.78 -5.55
N GLN A 370 -1.45 -6.57 -5.28
CA GLN A 370 -1.18 -7.79 -6.04
C GLN A 370 -2.34 -8.80 -5.96
N LEU A 371 -2.94 -8.97 -4.77
CA LEU A 371 -4.09 -9.85 -4.61
C LEU A 371 -5.35 -9.34 -5.31
N LEU A 372 -5.60 -8.02 -5.28
CA LEU A 372 -6.73 -7.40 -5.97
C LEU A 372 -6.56 -7.47 -7.49
N TYR A 373 -5.35 -7.19 -7.98
CA TYR A 373 -4.97 -7.29 -9.38
C TYR A 373 -5.12 -8.73 -9.92
N ALA A 374 -4.68 -9.73 -9.16
CA ALA A 374 -4.73 -11.14 -9.55
C ALA A 374 -6.16 -11.69 -9.72
N LYS A 375 -7.21 -10.91 -9.43
CA LYS A 375 -8.62 -11.28 -9.66
C LYS A 375 -9.08 -11.15 -11.12
N HIS A 376 -8.24 -10.68 -12.03
CA HIS A 376 -8.62 -10.49 -13.43
C HIS A 376 -9.03 -11.81 -14.11
N GLN A 377 -9.92 -11.72 -15.11
CA GLN A 377 -10.28 -12.83 -16.00
C GLN A 377 -10.04 -12.37 -17.44
N ASP A 378 -9.18 -13.07 -18.19
CA ASP A 378 -8.81 -12.70 -19.57
C ASP A 378 -8.38 -11.24 -19.74
N PHE A 379 -7.56 -10.74 -18.80
CA PHE A 379 -7.11 -9.33 -18.71
C PHE A 379 -8.24 -8.30 -18.53
N LYS A 380 -9.43 -8.74 -18.13
CA LYS A 380 -10.52 -7.87 -17.71
C LYS A 380 -10.50 -7.70 -16.20
N PHE A 381 -10.68 -6.47 -15.76
CA PHE A 381 -10.51 -6.06 -14.37
C PHE A 381 -11.82 -5.49 -13.82
N PRO A 382 -12.02 -5.58 -12.49
CA PRO A 382 -13.08 -4.84 -11.83
C PRO A 382 -12.82 -3.34 -11.89
N THR A 383 -13.86 -2.56 -11.62
CA THR A 383 -13.72 -1.11 -11.42
C THR A 383 -13.01 -0.85 -10.09
N PHE A 384 -11.90 -0.11 -10.11
CA PHE A 384 -11.19 0.30 -8.91
C PHE A 384 -11.62 1.70 -8.49
N MET A 385 -12.42 1.78 -7.43
CA MET A 385 -13.02 3.03 -6.97
C MET A 385 -12.28 3.58 -5.75
N GLU A 386 -11.49 4.64 -5.92
CA GLU A 386 -10.89 5.36 -4.78
C GLU A 386 -11.87 6.39 -4.22
N VAL A 387 -12.27 6.21 -2.96
CA VAL A 387 -13.33 6.97 -2.30
C VAL A 387 -12.75 7.71 -1.11
N GLY A 388 -12.66 9.03 -1.22
CA GLY A 388 -12.09 9.90 -0.20
C GLY A 388 -11.17 10.98 -0.77
N PRO A 389 -10.40 11.68 0.08
CA PRO A 389 -9.56 12.77 -0.37
C PRO A 389 -8.36 12.26 -1.18
N GLY A 390 -8.00 13.00 -2.23
CA GLY A 390 -6.83 12.72 -3.05
C GLY A 390 -7.03 11.64 -4.13
N LYS A 391 -5.91 11.22 -4.73
CA LYS A 391 -5.82 10.22 -5.81
C LYS A 391 -4.58 9.32 -5.66
N GLN A 392 -4.13 9.16 -4.41
CA GLN A 392 -2.84 8.56 -4.14
C GLN A 392 -2.86 7.06 -4.42
N LEU A 393 -3.96 6.38 -4.12
CA LEU A 393 -4.07 4.93 -4.34
C LEU A 393 -4.16 4.61 -5.83
N GLY A 394 -4.87 5.43 -6.62
CA GLY A 394 -4.86 5.36 -8.08
C GLY A 394 -3.46 5.56 -8.66
N ALA A 395 -2.70 6.54 -8.15
CA ALA A 395 -1.32 6.75 -8.58
C ALA A 395 -0.41 5.54 -8.26
N MET A 396 -0.64 4.85 -7.13
CA MET A 396 0.05 3.59 -6.81
C MET A 396 -0.39 2.44 -7.73
N LEU A 397 -1.70 2.33 -8.00
CA LEU A 397 -2.25 1.31 -8.90
C LEU A 397 -1.65 1.43 -10.30
N LEU A 398 -1.52 2.65 -10.83
CA LEU A 398 -0.86 2.92 -12.12
C LEU A 398 0.59 2.43 -12.15
N LYS A 399 1.31 2.46 -11.01
CA LYS A 399 2.69 1.95 -10.93
C LYS A 399 2.77 0.44 -10.87
N ILE A 400 1.68 -0.24 -10.50
CA ILE A 400 1.60 -1.70 -10.45
C ILE A 400 1.08 -2.27 -11.77
N SER A 401 -0.03 -1.73 -12.28
CA SER A 401 -0.64 -2.18 -13.53
C SER A 401 -1.36 -1.05 -14.23
N LYS A 402 -0.92 -0.76 -15.47
CA LYS A 402 -1.59 0.21 -16.36
C LYS A 402 -2.97 -0.28 -16.77
N LYS A 403 -3.12 -1.59 -17.06
CA LYS A 403 -4.39 -2.21 -17.49
C LYS A 403 -5.45 -2.14 -16.38
N ALA A 404 -5.09 -2.42 -15.14
CA ALA A 404 -6.01 -2.26 -14.01
C ALA A 404 -6.41 -0.79 -13.80
N TYR A 405 -5.45 0.13 -13.99
CA TYR A 405 -5.69 1.57 -13.87
C TYR A 405 -6.65 2.12 -14.94
N GLU A 406 -6.82 1.47 -16.09
CA GLU A 406 -7.83 1.88 -17.09
C GLU A 406 -9.25 1.86 -16.51
N ASN A 407 -9.51 0.98 -15.52
CA ASN A 407 -10.78 0.87 -14.82
C ASN A 407 -10.80 1.63 -13.48
N TYR A 408 -9.85 2.53 -13.25
CA TYR A 408 -9.80 3.35 -12.04
C TYR A 408 -10.74 4.54 -12.12
N VAL A 409 -11.52 4.75 -11.05
CA VAL A 409 -12.41 5.91 -10.88
C VAL A 409 -12.16 6.53 -9.51
N ASN A 410 -12.09 7.87 -9.47
CA ASN A 410 -11.93 8.63 -8.22
C ASN A 410 -13.23 9.34 -7.86
N TYR A 411 -13.65 9.20 -6.60
CA TYR A 411 -14.78 9.91 -6.01
C TYR A 411 -14.25 10.91 -4.98
N PRO A 412 -13.94 12.15 -5.42
CA PRO A 412 -13.32 13.15 -4.56
C PRO A 412 -14.33 13.74 -3.58
N VAL A 413 -13.80 14.22 -2.45
CA VAL A 413 -14.54 14.94 -1.41
C VAL A 413 -14.37 16.45 -1.48
#